data_AF-A0A133Y4Z4-F1
#
_entry.id   AF-A0A133Y4Z4-F1
#
_cell.length_a   1.000
_cell.length_b   1.000
_cell.length_c   1.000
_cell.angle_alpha   90.00
_cell.angle_beta   90.00
_cell.angle_gamma   90.00
#
_symmetry.space_group_name_H-M   'P 1'
#
loop_
_entity.id
_entity.type
_entity.pdbx_description
1 polymer ?
#
loop_
_entity_poly.entity_id
_entity_poly.type
_entity_poly.pdbx_seq_one_letter_code
_entity_poly.pdbx_strand_id
1 'polypeptide(L)'
;MLAFTAFSLYDINKPTNEKEIFMKLGARTIKTGIGVILAMLISSLLPNIDVMQPTFVVILGLQQSVRKTWDTLFKRAIAAFSGGLTAVVMYYFFGNNAIVVGLTVIIFIAIMNALKLQEVISLAAITVVIIMLRQVSGIEELIFVSTFRVFENILGVAIAIAVNAFIMPPKYDNVLYQEITSTSSEILIRLRAILRKNGEYSSLTSDLEWTYKKINGINERFLLTKEEPIWLPDHVIARKRQLVVYRSFIQALKDITNLLYTIHTHTNVLFVLDDHLRASIRERIETLCAAHEQIFLKFDGRISPSEVNFFQPTKARRNELMDEILEEITIIQTDEPEAVRLQLEKSNALILLSGAMIEVENSLIHLNTLVRSYHTYHDEDRQHYALEDKLHSQS
;
A
#
# COMPACT_ATOMS: atom_id res chain seq x y z
N MET A 1 41.03 -16.29 -4.09
CA MET A 1 39.96 -16.87 -4.93
C MET A 1 38.68 -16.10 -4.58
N LEU A 2 38.60 -14.86 -5.08
CA LEU A 2 37.66 -14.36 -6.12
C LEU A 2 36.29 -14.02 -5.50
N ALA A 3 35.76 -12.79 -5.49
CA ALA A 3 35.91 -11.70 -6.45
C ALA A 3 35.81 -10.33 -5.75
N PHE A 4 36.85 -9.51 -5.89
CA PHE A 4 36.85 -8.10 -5.50
C PHE A 4 37.64 -7.30 -6.53
N THR A 5 37.29 -7.43 -7.82
CA THR A 5 37.89 -6.64 -8.91
C THR A 5 36.97 -6.67 -10.14
N ALA A 6 36.17 -5.62 -10.32
CA ALA A 6 35.71 -5.11 -11.62
C ALA A 6 34.81 -3.88 -11.40
N PHE A 7 35.37 -2.78 -10.91
CA PHE A 7 34.79 -1.47 -11.19
C PHE A 7 35.60 -0.86 -12.32
N SER A 8 35.13 -1.10 -13.53
CA SER A 8 35.71 -0.57 -14.76
C SER A 8 35.67 0.95 -14.72
N LEU A 9 36.86 1.56 -14.82
CA LEU A 9 37.07 2.95 -15.17
C LEU A 9 36.57 3.16 -16.61
N TYR A 10 35.29 3.48 -16.76
CA TYR A 10 34.77 4.07 -17.98
C TYR A 10 33.58 4.95 -17.64
N ASP A 11 33.84 6.26 -17.58
CA ASP A 11 33.02 7.37 -18.11
C ASP A 11 33.24 8.64 -17.27
N ILE A 12 34.43 9.25 -17.41
CA ILE A 12 34.76 10.58 -16.89
C ILE A 12 34.50 11.57 -18.02
N ASN A 13 33.24 11.99 -18.21
CA ASN A 13 32.87 13.34 -18.64
C ASN A 13 31.35 13.47 -18.88
N LYS A 14 30.62 13.78 -17.82
CA LYS A 14 29.38 14.57 -17.94
C LYS A 14 29.34 15.60 -16.80
N PRO A 15 29.04 16.88 -17.07
CA PRO A 15 28.74 17.83 -16.02
C PRO A 15 27.38 17.43 -15.42
N THR A 16 27.39 16.64 -14.36
CA THR A 16 26.15 16.26 -13.65
C THR A 16 25.69 17.43 -12.81
N ASN A 17 24.64 18.08 -13.29
CA ASN A 17 23.84 19.07 -12.57
C ASN A 17 23.54 18.54 -11.17
N GLU A 18 24.06 19.18 -10.12
CA GLU A 18 23.89 18.75 -8.71
C GLU A 18 22.40 18.61 -8.33
N LYS A 19 21.51 19.34 -9.01
CA LYS A 19 20.05 19.25 -8.85
C LYS A 19 19.43 17.92 -9.30
N GLU A 20 20.03 17.20 -10.26
CA GLU A 20 19.54 15.87 -10.67
C GLU A 20 19.94 14.75 -9.70
N ILE A 21 21.08 14.88 -9.03
CA ILE A 21 21.53 13.91 -8.01
C ILE A 21 20.63 14.03 -6.76
N PHE A 22 20.29 15.26 -6.37
CA PHE A 22 19.39 15.50 -5.24
C PHE A 22 17.96 14.98 -5.48
N MET A 23 17.49 14.96 -6.74
CA MET A 23 16.17 14.43 -7.11
C MET A 23 16.07 12.90 -7.15
N LYS A 24 17.18 12.15 -7.01
CA LYS A 24 17.17 10.67 -6.94
C LYS A 24 17.37 10.11 -5.53
N LEU A 25 17.70 10.94 -4.55
CA LEU A 25 17.77 10.53 -3.15
C LEU A 25 16.35 10.48 -2.59
N GLY A 26 15.73 9.29 -2.64
CA GLY A 26 14.40 9.10 -2.08
C GLY A 26 14.35 9.45 -0.57
N ALA A 27 13.19 9.92 -0.11
CA ALA A 27 12.90 10.28 1.29
C ALA A 27 13.44 9.26 2.32
N ARG A 28 13.40 7.96 1.97
CA ARG A 28 13.91 6.86 2.79
C ARG A 28 15.42 6.94 3.04
N THR A 29 16.21 7.29 2.03
CA THR A 29 17.66 7.41 2.14
C THR A 29 18.02 8.59 3.04
N ILE A 30 17.32 9.72 2.88
CA ILE A 30 17.54 10.93 3.67
C ILE A 30 17.24 10.68 5.15
N LYS A 31 16.07 10.10 5.50
CA LYS A 31 15.75 9.81 6.90
C LYS A 31 16.70 8.78 7.52
N THR A 32 17.21 7.84 6.73
CA THR A 32 18.22 6.87 7.21
C THR A 32 19.52 7.56 7.55
N GLY A 33 19.99 8.48 6.70
CA GLY A 33 21.16 9.30 6.99
C GLY A 33 21.00 10.16 8.25
N ILE A 34 19.85 10.83 8.39
CA ILE A 34 19.54 11.62 9.60
C ILE A 34 19.49 10.72 10.84
N GLY A 35 18.89 9.54 10.73
CA GLY A 35 18.84 8.58 11.83
C GLY A 35 20.21 8.10 12.26
N VAL A 36 21.12 7.83 11.32
CA VAL A 36 22.53 7.49 11.63
C VAL A 36 23.21 8.63 12.38
N ILE A 37 23.06 9.88 11.91
CA ILE A 37 23.64 11.05 12.58
C ILE A 37 23.11 11.15 14.01
N LEU A 38 21.79 11.03 14.21
CA LEU A 38 21.18 11.08 15.53
C LEU A 38 21.63 9.92 16.42
N ALA A 39 21.77 8.71 15.86
CA ALA A 39 22.28 7.55 16.58
C ALA A 39 23.67 7.82 17.13
N MET A 40 24.58 8.32 16.29
CA MET A 40 25.95 8.62 16.67
C MET A 40 26.05 9.76 17.69
N LEU A 41 25.23 10.79 17.53
CA LEU A 41 25.25 11.97 18.41
C LEU A 41 24.69 11.63 19.79
N ILE A 42 23.57 10.91 19.87
CA ILE A 42 22.96 10.51 21.14
C ILE A 42 23.82 9.48 21.86
N SER A 43 24.36 8.49 21.13
CA SER A 43 25.21 7.45 21.74
C SER A 43 26.55 7.98 22.24
N SER A 44 27.15 8.98 21.57
CA SER A 44 28.41 9.58 22.02
C SER A 44 28.27 10.45 23.28
N LEU A 45 27.06 10.94 23.59
CA LEU A 45 26.76 11.67 24.82
C LEU A 45 26.54 10.76 26.04
N LEU A 46 26.31 9.46 25.83
CA LEU A 46 26.02 8.51 26.89
C LEU A 46 27.31 7.77 27.31
N PRO A 47 27.64 7.75 28.61
CA PRO A 47 28.82 7.02 29.07
C PRO A 47 28.64 5.51 28.89
N ASN A 48 29.73 4.82 28.52
CA ASN A 48 29.80 3.35 28.37
C ASN A 48 28.95 2.75 27.23
N ILE A 49 28.46 3.57 26.29
CA ILE A 49 27.75 3.10 25.09
C ILE A 49 28.71 3.10 23.91
N ASP A 50 28.85 1.94 23.25
CA ASP A 50 29.58 1.82 21.99
C ASP A 50 28.72 2.35 20.83
N VAL A 51 29.14 3.49 20.26
CA VAL A 51 28.47 4.20 19.16
C VAL A 51 28.15 3.29 17.96
N MET A 52 28.96 2.27 17.73
CA MET A 52 28.81 1.37 16.59
C MET A 52 27.47 0.61 16.63
N GLN A 53 27.06 0.13 17.80
CA GLN A 53 25.93 -0.80 17.92
C GLN A 53 24.56 -0.12 17.73
N PRO A 54 24.23 1.00 18.40
CA PRO A 54 22.98 1.73 18.15
C PRO A 54 22.87 2.20 16.69
N THR A 55 23.99 2.58 16.08
CA THR A 55 24.05 3.04 14.69
C THR A 55 23.64 1.93 13.71
N PHE A 56 24.19 0.71 13.85
CA PHE A 56 23.78 -0.44 13.05
C PHE A 56 22.30 -0.78 13.24
N VAL A 57 21.82 -0.75 14.49
CA VAL A 57 20.43 -1.03 14.82
C VAL A 57 19.49 -0.01 14.16
N VAL A 58 19.86 1.27 14.12
CA VAL A 58 19.09 2.33 13.46
C VAL A 58 19.03 2.12 11.95
N ILE A 59 20.15 1.81 11.29
CA ILE A 59 20.18 1.56 9.84
C ILE A 59 19.21 0.44 9.47
N LEU A 60 19.27 -0.68 10.19
CA LEU A 60 18.40 -1.84 9.94
C LEU A 60 16.95 -1.58 10.38
N GLY A 61 16.75 -0.78 11.43
CA GLY A 61 15.43 -0.39 11.93
C GLY A 61 14.68 0.51 10.95
N LEU A 62 15.38 1.46 10.32
CA LEU A 62 14.83 2.41 9.33
C LEU A 62 14.61 1.80 7.95
N GLN A 63 15.23 0.64 7.67
CA GLN A 63 14.86 -0.16 6.51
C GLN A 63 13.48 -0.81 6.66
N GLN A 64 13.00 -1.06 7.87
CA GLN A 64 11.70 -1.69 8.09
C GLN A 64 10.57 -0.65 8.06
N SER A 65 9.35 -1.08 7.77
CA SER A 65 8.17 -0.23 8.00
C SER A 65 8.06 0.09 9.49
N VAL A 66 7.51 1.25 9.84
CA VAL A 66 7.42 1.66 11.25
C VAL A 66 6.70 0.62 12.10
N ARG A 67 5.59 0.05 11.60
CA ARG A 67 4.85 -0.99 12.30
C ARG A 67 5.73 -2.21 12.58
N LYS A 68 6.53 -2.63 11.59
CA LYS A 68 7.47 -3.72 11.75
C LYS A 68 8.62 -3.37 12.72
N THR A 69 9.10 -2.11 12.73
CA THR A 69 10.06 -1.64 13.74
C THR A 69 9.48 -1.75 15.15
N TRP A 70 8.20 -1.44 15.34
CA TRP A 70 7.48 -1.60 16.60
C TRP A 70 7.29 -3.06 17.01
N ASP A 71 6.77 -3.89 16.10
CA ASP A 71 6.54 -5.32 16.36
C ASP A 71 7.84 -6.06 16.67
N THR A 72 8.97 -5.60 16.11
CA THR A 72 10.29 -6.17 16.38
C THR A 72 11.00 -5.57 17.59
N LEU A 73 10.51 -4.48 18.21
CA LEU A 73 11.16 -3.87 19.38
C LEU A 73 11.32 -4.88 20.52
N PHE A 74 10.20 -5.46 20.98
CA PHE A 74 10.22 -6.44 22.08
C PHE A 74 10.98 -7.71 21.70
N LYS A 75 10.82 -8.16 20.44
CA LYS A 75 11.55 -9.32 19.92
C LYS A 75 13.06 -9.09 19.96
N ARG A 76 13.54 -7.89 19.58
CA ARG A 76 14.96 -7.51 19.59
C ARG A 76 15.50 -7.43 21.00
N ALA A 77 14.74 -6.87 21.95
CA ALA A 77 15.15 -6.82 23.36
C ALA A 77 15.33 -8.24 23.94
N ILE A 78 14.36 -9.14 23.71
CA ILE A 78 14.45 -10.54 24.14
C ILE A 78 15.64 -11.24 23.48
N ALA A 79 15.84 -11.03 22.17
CA ALA A 79 16.94 -11.63 21.42
C ALA A 79 18.33 -11.16 21.89
N ALA A 80 18.47 -9.86 22.19
CA ALA A 80 19.71 -9.30 22.71
C ALA A 80 20.02 -9.83 24.11
N PHE A 81 18.99 -9.90 24.97
CA PHE A 81 19.13 -10.45 26.32
C PHE A 81 19.49 -11.94 26.30
N SER A 82 18.78 -12.75 25.50
CA SER A 82 19.09 -14.18 25.36
C SER A 82 20.46 -14.41 24.73
N GLY A 83 20.88 -13.56 23.78
CA GLY A 83 22.20 -13.60 23.17
C GLY A 83 23.30 -13.33 24.19
N GLY A 84 23.19 -12.24 24.96
CA GLY A 84 24.13 -11.91 26.02
C GLY A 84 24.22 -13.01 27.07
N LEU A 85 23.08 -13.54 27.53
CA LEU A 85 23.04 -14.63 28.49
C LEU A 85 23.74 -15.89 27.97
N THR A 86 23.44 -16.30 26.73
CA THR A 86 24.06 -17.49 26.12
C THR A 86 25.57 -17.31 25.96
N ALA A 87 26.02 -16.12 25.55
CA ALA A 87 27.44 -15.80 25.40
C ALA A 87 28.19 -15.87 26.75
N VAL A 88 27.63 -15.28 27.82
CA VAL A 88 28.23 -15.29 29.15
C VAL A 88 28.33 -16.71 29.71
N VAL A 89 27.26 -17.51 29.58
CA VAL A 89 27.25 -18.91 30.06
C VAL A 89 28.29 -19.75 29.33
N MET A 90 28.33 -19.67 27.99
CA MET A 90 29.26 -20.47 27.20
C MET A 90 30.72 -20.05 27.44
N TYR A 91 30.99 -18.75 27.56
CA TYR A 91 32.31 -18.24 27.91
C TYR A 91 32.76 -18.72 29.30
N TYR A 92 31.87 -18.71 30.29
CA TYR A 92 32.19 -19.14 31.66
C TYR A 92 32.62 -20.62 31.72
N PHE A 93 31.91 -21.51 31.03
CA PHE A 93 32.18 -22.95 31.10
C PHE A 93 33.29 -23.42 30.17
N PHE A 94 33.39 -22.85 28.96
CA PHE A 94 34.25 -23.38 27.90
C PHE A 94 35.36 -22.40 27.47
N GLY A 95 35.37 -21.18 28.00
CA GLY A 95 36.32 -20.14 27.65
C GLY A 95 36.06 -19.54 26.26
N ASN A 96 37.09 -18.93 25.69
CA ASN A 96 37.04 -18.27 24.39
C ASN A 96 37.92 -19.00 23.36
N ASN A 97 37.29 -19.79 22.49
CA ASN A 97 37.95 -20.35 21.31
C ASN A 97 36.97 -20.35 20.12
N ALA A 98 37.50 -20.45 18.89
CA ALA A 98 36.68 -20.38 17.68
C ALA A 98 35.58 -21.47 17.62
N ILE A 99 35.87 -22.66 18.13
CA ILE A 99 34.92 -23.79 18.14
C ILE A 99 33.74 -23.50 19.08
N VAL A 100 34.03 -22.98 20.27
CA VAL A 100 33.05 -22.61 21.30
C VAL A 100 32.18 -21.46 20.82
N VAL A 101 32.75 -20.46 20.15
CA VAL A 101 31.96 -19.37 19.54
C VAL A 101 30.97 -19.93 18.51
N GLY A 102 31.45 -20.79 17.60
CA GLY A 102 30.58 -21.43 16.60
C GLY A 102 29.46 -22.26 17.24
N LEU A 103 29.80 -23.09 18.25
CA LEU A 103 28.82 -23.89 18.99
C LEU A 103 27.80 -23.01 19.72
N THR A 104 28.25 -21.91 20.31
CA THR A 104 27.39 -20.95 21.01
C THR A 104 26.38 -20.33 20.05
N VAL A 105 26.80 -19.97 18.83
CA VAL A 105 25.88 -19.46 17.80
C VAL A 105 24.86 -20.52 17.38
N ILE A 106 25.27 -21.79 17.22
CA ILE A 106 24.34 -22.89 16.90
C ILE A 106 23.28 -23.05 18.00
N ILE A 107 23.70 -23.09 19.27
CA ILE A 107 22.80 -23.20 20.42
C ILE A 107 21.88 -21.98 20.49
N PHE A 108 22.42 -20.78 20.32
CA PHE A 108 21.65 -19.54 20.31
C PHE A 108 20.58 -19.53 19.21
N ILE A 109 20.93 -19.92 17.98
CA ILE A 109 19.97 -20.02 16.88
C ILE A 109 18.88 -21.04 17.21
N ALA A 110 19.22 -22.19 17.81
CA ALA A 110 18.25 -23.19 18.23
C ALA A 110 17.26 -22.62 19.28
N ILE A 111 17.76 -21.90 20.28
CA ILE A 111 16.94 -21.22 21.30
C ILE A 111 16.00 -20.20 20.63
N MET A 112 16.52 -19.39 19.72
CA MET A 112 15.72 -18.37 19.04
C MET A 112 14.63 -18.96 18.13
N ASN A 113 14.92 -20.08 17.47
CA ASN A 113 13.93 -20.81 16.69
C ASN A 113 12.84 -21.40 17.58
N ALA A 114 13.18 -21.94 18.75
CA ALA A 114 12.20 -22.43 19.73
C ALA A 114 11.29 -21.30 20.24
N LEU A 115 11.82 -20.08 20.39
CA LEU A 115 11.07 -18.88 20.77
C LEU A 115 10.28 -18.24 19.61
N LYS A 116 10.35 -18.81 18.39
CA LYS A 116 9.73 -18.26 17.16
C LYS A 116 10.17 -16.83 16.82
N LEU A 117 11.41 -16.47 17.13
CA LEU A 117 11.98 -15.12 16.93
C LEU A 117 12.89 -15.03 15.70
N GLN A 118 12.48 -15.66 14.59
CA GLN A 118 13.29 -15.82 13.36
C GLN A 118 13.72 -14.51 12.72
N GLU A 119 12.86 -13.48 12.79
CA GLU A 119 13.08 -12.18 12.15
C GLU A 119 14.26 -11.38 12.71
N VAL A 120 14.75 -11.73 13.92
CA VAL A 120 15.79 -10.98 14.64
C VAL A 120 17.06 -11.81 14.90
N ILE A 121 17.10 -13.07 14.44
CA ILE A 121 18.22 -14.00 14.70
C ILE A 121 19.54 -13.46 14.16
N SER A 122 19.59 -12.98 12.93
CA SER A 122 20.83 -12.58 12.28
C SER A 122 21.56 -11.47 13.06
N LEU A 123 20.82 -10.44 13.50
CA LEU A 123 21.39 -9.33 14.25
C LEU A 123 21.84 -9.75 15.66
N ALA A 124 21.03 -10.57 16.33
CA ALA A 124 21.36 -11.04 17.66
C ALA A 124 22.55 -12.02 17.65
N ALA A 125 22.67 -12.87 16.63
CA ALA A 125 23.83 -13.76 16.45
C ALA A 125 25.12 -12.98 16.22
N ILE A 126 25.10 -11.90 15.43
CA ILE A 126 26.26 -10.99 15.29
C ILE A 126 26.65 -10.42 16.66
N THR A 127 25.66 -10.04 17.47
CA THR A 127 25.90 -9.49 18.82
C THR A 127 26.55 -10.55 19.74
N VAL A 128 26.10 -11.80 19.70
CA VAL A 128 26.73 -12.93 20.42
C VAL A 128 28.19 -13.09 20.04
N VAL A 129 28.49 -13.08 18.74
CA VAL A 129 29.87 -13.20 18.24
C VAL A 129 30.73 -12.02 18.73
N ILE A 130 30.22 -10.79 18.66
CA ILE A 130 30.93 -9.59 19.13
C ILE A 130 31.23 -9.69 20.64
N ILE A 131 30.29 -10.17 21.45
CA ILE A 131 30.48 -10.35 22.89
C ILE A 131 31.58 -11.39 23.17
N MET A 132 31.53 -12.55 22.51
CA MET A 132 32.49 -13.62 22.78
C MET A 132 33.89 -13.34 22.22
N LEU A 133 34.01 -12.62 21.10
CA LEU A 133 35.32 -12.25 20.55
C LEU A 133 36.00 -11.12 21.32
N ARG A 134 35.28 -10.45 22.22
CA ARG A 134 35.86 -9.38 23.01
C ARG A 134 36.89 -9.96 23.99
N GLN A 135 38.09 -9.39 23.99
CA GLN A 135 39.07 -9.67 25.02
C GLN A 135 38.61 -8.97 26.29
N VAL A 136 38.24 -9.76 27.29
CA VAL A 136 37.82 -9.30 28.63
C VAL A 136 38.72 -9.94 29.66
N SER A 137 39.01 -9.17 30.70
CA SER A 137 39.92 -9.54 31.79
C SER A 137 39.24 -10.39 32.89
N GLY A 138 37.90 -10.47 32.89
CA GLY A 138 37.13 -11.31 33.80
C GLY A 138 35.65 -11.41 33.46
N ILE A 139 34.93 -12.29 34.17
CA ILE A 139 33.49 -12.55 33.94
C ILE A 139 32.64 -11.31 34.27
N GLU A 140 33.02 -10.52 35.26
CA GLU A 140 32.32 -9.28 35.63
C GLU A 140 32.31 -8.27 34.47
N GLU A 141 33.45 -8.12 33.78
CA GLU A 141 33.57 -7.26 32.60
C GLU A 141 32.72 -7.79 31.44
N LEU A 142 32.64 -9.12 31.27
CA LEU A 142 31.79 -9.73 30.25
C LEU A 142 30.30 -9.52 30.52
N ILE A 143 29.86 -9.65 31.78
CA ILE A 143 28.48 -9.39 32.20
C ILE A 143 28.14 -7.91 31.98
N PHE A 144 29.06 -7.01 32.35
CA PHE A 144 28.90 -5.57 32.11
C PHE A 144 28.73 -5.28 30.62
N VAL A 145 29.65 -5.74 29.77
CA VAL A 145 29.56 -5.56 28.32
C VAL A 145 28.27 -6.14 27.75
N SER A 146 27.88 -7.34 28.15
CA SER A 146 26.66 -7.99 27.66
C SER A 146 25.40 -7.22 28.03
N THR A 147 25.37 -6.62 29.23
CA THR A 147 24.26 -5.78 29.69
C THR A 147 24.17 -4.50 28.87
N PHE A 148 25.30 -3.80 28.66
CA PHE A 148 25.33 -2.59 27.84
C PHE A 148 24.96 -2.84 26.38
N ARG A 149 25.27 -4.02 25.82
CA ARG A 149 24.82 -4.42 24.47
C ARG A 149 23.29 -4.49 24.35
N VAL A 150 22.57 -4.86 25.41
CA VAL A 150 21.10 -4.84 25.42
C VAL A 150 20.60 -3.39 25.40
N PHE A 151 21.17 -2.52 26.23
CA PHE A 151 20.82 -1.09 26.26
C PHE A 151 21.11 -0.39 24.94
N GLU A 152 22.25 -0.65 24.31
CA GLU A 152 22.62 -0.14 23.00
C GLU A 152 21.59 -0.52 21.92
N ASN A 153 21.09 -1.76 21.96
CA ASN A 153 20.06 -2.21 21.03
C ASN A 153 18.74 -1.48 21.26
N ILE A 154 18.29 -1.38 22.51
CA ILE A 154 17.08 -0.64 22.88
C ILE A 154 17.19 0.83 22.45
N LEU A 155 18.33 1.47 22.71
CA LEU A 155 18.60 2.84 22.31
C LEU A 155 18.52 3.00 20.78
N GLY A 156 19.17 2.10 20.03
CA GLY A 156 19.11 2.12 18.58
C GLY A 156 17.68 1.96 18.04
N VAL A 157 16.88 1.05 18.61
CA VAL A 157 15.48 0.91 18.18
C VAL A 157 14.65 2.14 18.57
N ALA A 158 14.86 2.71 19.75
CA ALA A 158 14.16 3.93 20.18
C ALA A 158 14.44 5.10 19.22
N ILE A 159 15.70 5.31 18.83
CA ILE A 159 16.08 6.32 17.85
C ILE A 159 15.47 6.01 16.48
N ALA A 160 15.50 4.74 16.04
CA ALA A 160 14.88 4.34 14.78
C ALA A 160 13.38 4.63 14.77
N ILE A 161 12.66 4.33 15.85
CA ILE A 161 11.23 4.62 15.99
C ILE A 161 10.99 6.13 15.94
N ALA A 162 11.73 6.92 16.74
CA ALA A 162 11.59 8.37 16.77
C ALA A 162 11.82 9.00 15.39
N VAL A 163 12.90 8.59 14.70
CA VAL A 163 13.21 9.09 13.36
C VAL A 163 12.12 8.68 12.36
N ASN A 164 11.69 7.41 12.39
CA ASN A 164 10.67 6.92 11.46
C ASN A 164 9.29 7.56 11.71
N ALA A 165 9.03 8.03 12.93
CA ALA A 165 7.81 8.74 13.34
C ALA A 165 7.81 10.21 12.93
N PHE A 166 8.88 10.93 13.31
CA PHE A 166 8.92 12.39 13.25
C PHE A 166 9.57 12.91 11.96
N ILE A 167 10.50 12.16 11.36
CA ILE A 167 11.24 12.60 10.18
C ILE A 167 10.58 12.05 8.93
N MET A 168 9.75 12.91 8.32
CA MET A 168 9.07 12.67 7.04
C MET A 168 8.24 11.37 7.05
N PRO A 169 7.11 11.34 7.79
CA PRO A 169 6.16 10.24 7.69
C PRO A 169 5.76 10.13 6.21
N PRO A 170 5.85 8.94 5.60
CA PRO A 170 5.37 8.77 4.24
C PRO A 170 3.89 9.12 4.23
N LYS A 171 3.48 10.03 3.34
CA LYS A 171 2.08 10.35 3.12
C LYS A 171 1.60 9.53 1.92
N TYR A 172 1.49 8.21 2.08
CA TYR A 172 1.04 7.35 0.96
C TYR A 172 -0.40 7.66 0.55
N ASP A 173 -1.20 8.25 1.44
CA ASP A 173 -2.60 8.62 1.19
C ASP A 173 -2.81 9.53 0.00
N ASN A 174 -2.12 10.67 -0.02
CA ASN A 174 -2.33 11.68 -1.06
C ASN A 174 -1.89 11.13 -2.41
N VAL A 175 -0.80 10.37 -2.43
CA VAL A 175 -0.27 9.74 -3.64
C VAL A 175 -1.24 8.67 -4.14
N LEU A 176 -1.74 7.81 -3.25
CA LEU A 176 -2.73 6.78 -3.59
C LEU A 176 -4.00 7.40 -4.14
N TYR A 177 -4.55 8.41 -3.47
CA TYR A 177 -5.77 9.06 -3.91
C TYR A 177 -5.59 9.78 -5.26
N GLN A 178 -4.44 10.42 -5.48
CA GLN A 178 -4.10 11.01 -6.77
C GLN A 178 -4.01 9.95 -7.87
N GLU A 179 -3.34 8.82 -7.62
CA GLU A 179 -3.25 7.71 -8.58
C GLU A 179 -4.63 7.11 -8.91
N ILE A 180 -5.49 6.94 -7.90
CA ILE A 180 -6.90 6.51 -8.06
C ILE A 180 -7.66 7.50 -8.94
N THR A 181 -7.57 8.80 -8.64
CA THR A 181 -8.31 9.85 -9.34
C THR A 181 -7.86 9.99 -10.80
N SER A 182 -6.54 10.04 -11.04
CA SER A 182 -6.00 10.17 -12.40
C SER A 182 -6.35 8.95 -13.24
N THR A 183 -6.21 7.74 -12.68
CA THR A 183 -6.51 6.48 -13.37
C THR A 183 -8.01 6.38 -13.66
N SER A 184 -8.86 6.81 -12.73
CA SER A 184 -10.31 6.89 -12.98
C SER A 184 -10.64 7.77 -14.18
N SER A 185 -10.17 9.02 -14.17
CA SER A 185 -10.47 9.97 -15.25
C SER A 185 -10.06 9.40 -16.61
N GLU A 186 -8.90 8.75 -16.65
CA GLU A 186 -8.36 8.11 -17.83
C GLU A 186 -9.20 6.92 -18.33
N ILE A 187 -9.71 6.07 -17.42
CA ILE A 187 -10.60 4.95 -17.79
C ILE A 187 -11.95 5.48 -18.28
N LEU A 188 -12.54 6.48 -17.62
CA LEU A 188 -13.82 7.05 -18.02
C LEU A 188 -13.76 7.70 -19.41
N ILE A 189 -12.65 8.37 -19.74
CA ILE A 189 -12.41 8.91 -21.10
C ILE A 189 -12.43 7.78 -22.13
N ARG A 190 -11.73 6.67 -21.86
CA ARG A 190 -11.66 5.49 -22.75
C ARG A 190 -13.02 4.79 -22.89
N LEU A 191 -13.76 4.68 -21.79
CA LEU A 191 -15.12 4.13 -21.78
C LEU A 191 -16.10 4.97 -22.61
N ARG A 192 -16.01 6.30 -22.55
CA ARG A 192 -16.82 7.17 -23.41
C ARG A 192 -16.39 7.13 -24.87
N ALA A 193 -15.09 6.98 -25.11
CA ALA A 193 -14.52 6.88 -26.45
C ALA A 193 -15.02 5.64 -27.20
N ILE A 194 -14.98 4.46 -26.57
CA ILE A 194 -15.43 3.20 -27.20
C ILE A 194 -16.92 3.20 -27.57
N LEU A 195 -17.74 4.01 -26.89
CA LEU A 195 -19.18 4.14 -27.16
C LEU A 195 -19.52 5.02 -28.37
N ARG A 196 -18.53 5.73 -28.94
CA ARG A 196 -18.71 6.58 -30.13
C ARG A 196 -18.30 5.80 -31.39
N LYS A 197 -19.14 5.83 -32.43
CA LYS A 197 -19.00 5.09 -33.71
C LYS A 197 -17.82 5.59 -34.59
N ASN A 198 -16.87 6.33 -34.04
CA ASN A 198 -15.86 7.05 -34.80
C ASN A 198 -14.46 6.46 -34.54
N GLY A 199 -14.04 5.54 -35.41
CA GLY A 199 -12.65 5.13 -35.60
C GLY A 199 -12.36 3.65 -35.32
N GLU A 200 -11.53 3.04 -36.18
CA GLU A 200 -10.81 1.82 -35.85
C GLU A 200 -9.92 2.09 -34.62
N TYR A 201 -10.39 1.71 -33.43
CA TYR A 201 -9.62 1.77 -32.20
C TYR A 201 -8.59 0.63 -32.17
N SER A 202 -7.56 0.73 -33.01
CA SER A 202 -6.45 -0.24 -33.10
C SER A 202 -5.56 -0.30 -31.86
N SER A 203 -5.76 0.59 -30.87
CA SER A 203 -4.98 0.67 -29.62
C SER A 203 -5.65 0.07 -28.39
N LEU A 204 -6.89 -0.42 -28.46
CA LEU A 204 -7.68 -0.65 -27.24
C LEU A 204 -7.13 -1.80 -26.36
N THR A 205 -6.50 -2.80 -26.96
CA THR A 205 -5.80 -3.87 -26.22
C THR A 205 -4.68 -3.29 -25.35
N SER A 206 -3.90 -2.34 -25.89
CA SER A 206 -2.82 -1.67 -25.15
C SER A 206 -3.34 -0.74 -24.04
N ASP A 207 -4.49 -0.10 -24.27
CA ASP A 207 -5.18 0.71 -23.27
C ASP A 207 -5.68 -0.15 -22.09
N LEU A 208 -6.17 -1.35 -22.37
CA LEU A 208 -6.62 -2.29 -21.36
C LEU A 208 -5.45 -2.85 -20.53
N GLU A 209 -4.36 -3.24 -21.19
CA GLU A 209 -3.12 -3.68 -20.53
C GLU A 209 -2.57 -2.59 -19.60
N TRP A 210 -2.53 -1.35 -20.10
CA TRP A 210 -2.16 -0.18 -19.30
C TRP A 210 -3.07 -0.03 -18.07
N THR A 211 -4.38 -0.20 -18.23
CA THR A 211 -5.37 -0.07 -17.15
C THR A 211 -5.13 -1.11 -16.05
N TYR A 212 -4.96 -2.38 -16.43
CA TYR A 212 -4.67 -3.45 -15.47
C TYR A 212 -3.35 -3.20 -14.73
N LYS A 213 -2.31 -2.76 -15.43
CA LYS A 213 -1.02 -2.41 -14.81
C LYS A 213 -1.16 -1.29 -13.79
N LYS A 214 -1.94 -0.25 -14.10
CA LYS A 214 -2.22 0.86 -13.17
C LYS A 214 -2.98 0.40 -11.94
N ILE A 215 -4.04 -0.40 -12.11
CA ILE A 215 -4.82 -0.95 -10.99
C ILE A 215 -3.95 -1.83 -10.08
N ASN A 216 -3.04 -2.63 -10.65
CA ASN A 216 -2.10 -3.42 -9.85
C ASN A 216 -1.17 -2.54 -9.00
N GLY A 217 -0.59 -1.48 -9.60
CA GLY A 217 0.20 -0.50 -8.86
C GLY A 217 -0.58 0.19 -7.73
N ILE A 218 -1.84 0.55 -7.97
CA ILE A 218 -2.74 1.11 -6.95
C ILE A 218 -2.98 0.11 -5.81
N ASN A 219 -3.17 -1.18 -6.10
CA ASN A 219 -3.35 -2.20 -5.06
C ASN A 219 -2.08 -2.35 -4.20
N GLU A 220 -0.89 -2.38 -4.81
CA GLU A 220 0.38 -2.42 -4.08
C GLU A 220 0.52 -1.19 -3.17
N ARG A 221 0.23 0.00 -3.69
CA ARG A 221 0.25 1.25 -2.91
C ARG A 221 -0.78 1.24 -1.78
N PHE A 222 -1.97 0.72 -2.01
CA PHE A 222 -3.01 0.56 -0.99
C PHE A 222 -2.55 -0.34 0.15
N LEU A 223 -1.84 -1.44 -0.15
CA LEU A 223 -1.26 -2.32 0.88
C LEU A 223 -0.23 -1.56 1.73
N LEU A 224 0.67 -0.80 1.11
CA LEU A 224 1.64 0.04 1.84
C LEU A 224 0.96 1.06 2.73
N THR A 225 -0.11 1.69 2.24
CA THR A 225 -0.91 2.70 2.96
C THR A 225 -1.63 2.06 4.15
N LYS A 226 -2.19 0.86 3.98
CA LYS A 226 -2.84 0.09 5.04
C LYS A 226 -1.88 -0.34 6.15
N GLU A 227 -0.59 -0.50 5.84
CA GLU A 227 0.45 -0.91 6.78
C GLU A 227 1.08 0.26 7.56
N GLU A 228 0.72 1.51 7.25
CA GLU A 228 1.17 2.67 8.02
C GLU A 228 0.69 2.58 9.48
N PRO A 229 1.58 2.82 10.46
CA PRO A 229 1.19 2.85 11.87
C PRO A 229 0.28 4.06 12.14
N ILE A 230 -0.62 3.89 13.09
CA ILE A 230 -1.44 4.99 13.59
C ILE A 230 -0.96 5.25 15.02
N TRP A 231 -0.41 6.46 15.24
CA TRP A 231 0.24 6.81 16.50
C TRP A 231 -0.76 7.19 17.60
N LEU A 232 -1.93 7.71 17.22
CA LEU A 232 -2.96 8.21 18.12
C LEU A 232 -4.20 7.31 18.06
N PRO A 233 -4.73 6.82 19.19
CA PRO A 233 -5.89 5.91 19.24
C PRO A 233 -7.11 6.47 18.51
N ASP A 234 -7.38 7.76 18.67
CA ASP A 234 -8.59 8.40 18.13
C ASP A 234 -8.54 8.49 16.60
N HIS A 235 -7.34 8.62 16.03
CA HIS A 235 -7.12 8.64 14.58
C HIS A 235 -7.30 7.25 13.94
N VAL A 236 -7.41 6.17 14.72
CA VAL A 236 -7.52 4.80 14.20
C VAL A 236 -8.85 4.58 13.48
N ILE A 237 -9.94 5.11 14.03
CA ILE A 237 -11.29 4.95 13.46
C ILE A 237 -11.40 5.75 12.16
N ALA A 238 -10.98 7.02 12.18
CA ALA A 238 -10.93 7.89 11.00
C ALA A 238 -10.11 7.26 9.86
N ARG A 239 -8.92 6.73 10.18
CA ARG A 239 -8.06 6.02 9.22
C ARG A 239 -8.70 4.77 8.65
N LYS A 240 -9.29 3.92 9.50
CA LYS A 240 -10.00 2.71 9.06
C LYS A 240 -11.15 3.05 8.10
N ARG A 241 -11.94 4.08 8.42
CA ARG A 241 -13.01 4.58 7.54
C ARG A 241 -12.44 5.02 6.20
N GLN A 242 -11.39 5.83 6.18
CA GLN A 242 -10.71 6.26 4.95
C GLN A 242 -10.21 5.08 4.09
N LEU A 243 -9.56 4.09 4.71
CA LEU A 243 -9.08 2.88 4.02
C LEU A 243 -10.21 2.04 3.43
N VAL A 244 -11.38 2.00 4.08
CA VAL A 244 -12.57 1.33 3.55
C VAL A 244 -13.10 2.07 2.31
N VAL A 245 -13.13 3.41 2.35
CA VAL A 245 -13.51 4.22 1.17
C VAL A 245 -12.53 3.99 0.01
N TYR A 246 -11.22 4.04 0.26
CA TYR A 246 -10.21 3.76 -0.78
C TYR A 246 -10.34 2.36 -1.38
N ARG A 247 -10.60 1.34 -0.56
CA ARG A 247 -10.88 -0.01 -1.08
C ARG A 247 -12.09 -0.02 -2.01
N SER A 248 -13.15 0.70 -1.65
CA SER A 248 -14.35 0.80 -2.48
C SER A 248 -14.11 1.58 -3.78
N PHE A 249 -13.25 2.60 -3.78
CA PHE A 249 -12.83 3.27 -5.02
C PHE A 249 -12.08 2.31 -5.94
N ILE A 250 -11.16 1.53 -5.39
CA ILE A 250 -10.41 0.52 -6.16
C ILE A 250 -11.34 -0.55 -6.73
N GLN A 251 -12.37 -0.96 -5.99
CA GLN A 251 -13.37 -1.90 -6.50
C GLN A 251 -14.17 -1.30 -7.66
N ALA A 252 -14.68 -0.07 -7.52
CA ALA A 252 -15.38 0.62 -8.61
C ALA A 252 -14.51 0.76 -9.87
N LEU A 253 -13.22 1.07 -9.71
CA LEU A 253 -12.27 1.10 -10.83
C LEU A 253 -12.13 -0.25 -11.55
N LYS A 254 -12.08 -1.35 -10.80
CA LYS A 254 -12.03 -2.72 -11.36
C LYS A 254 -13.29 -3.03 -12.15
N ASP A 255 -14.45 -2.71 -11.60
CA ASP A 255 -15.73 -3.02 -12.25
C ASP A 255 -15.94 -2.16 -13.51
N ILE A 256 -15.54 -0.88 -13.50
CA ILE A 256 -15.55 -0.02 -14.69
C ILE A 256 -14.58 -0.53 -15.75
N THR A 257 -13.42 -1.04 -15.34
CA THR A 257 -12.46 -1.67 -16.26
C THR A 257 -13.02 -2.96 -16.86
N ASN A 258 -13.73 -3.75 -16.06
CA ASN A 258 -14.44 -4.94 -16.54
C ASN A 258 -15.50 -4.56 -17.57
N LEU A 259 -16.31 -3.52 -17.30
CA LEU A 259 -17.28 -3.00 -18.27
C LEU A 259 -16.60 -2.54 -19.58
N LEU A 260 -15.49 -1.80 -19.50
CA LEU A 260 -14.70 -1.41 -20.66
C LEU A 260 -14.22 -2.63 -21.45
N TYR A 261 -13.72 -3.66 -20.77
CA TYR A 261 -13.31 -4.92 -21.39
C TYR A 261 -14.48 -5.63 -22.07
N THR A 262 -15.64 -5.75 -21.41
CA THR A 262 -16.83 -6.39 -21.98
C THR A 262 -17.31 -5.66 -23.25
N ILE A 263 -17.36 -4.33 -23.24
CA ILE A 263 -17.71 -3.53 -24.42
C ILE A 263 -16.67 -3.77 -25.51
N HIS A 264 -15.38 -3.81 -25.19
CA HIS A 264 -14.34 -4.08 -26.17
C HIS A 264 -14.51 -5.45 -26.84
N THR A 265 -14.68 -6.51 -26.06
CA THR A 265 -14.84 -7.87 -26.58
C THR A 265 -16.09 -8.01 -27.46
N HIS A 266 -17.15 -7.28 -27.14
CA HIS A 266 -18.43 -7.34 -27.85
C HIS A 266 -18.74 -6.10 -28.71
N THR A 267 -17.72 -5.33 -29.08
CA THR A 267 -17.88 -4.06 -29.81
C THR A 267 -18.61 -4.24 -31.14
N ASN A 268 -18.27 -5.29 -31.89
CA ASN A 268 -18.91 -5.58 -33.18
C ASN A 268 -20.41 -5.82 -33.04
N VAL A 269 -20.82 -6.51 -31.98
CA VAL A 269 -22.23 -6.81 -31.70
C VAL A 269 -22.99 -5.53 -31.34
N LEU A 270 -22.41 -4.67 -30.50
CA LEU A 270 -22.97 -3.37 -30.12
C LEU A 270 -23.28 -2.47 -31.34
N PHE A 271 -22.45 -2.53 -32.38
CA PHE A 271 -22.63 -1.74 -33.59
C PHE A 271 -23.71 -2.28 -34.54
N VAL A 272 -24.19 -3.51 -34.32
CA VAL A 272 -25.26 -4.14 -35.11
C VAL A 272 -26.62 -4.08 -34.39
N LEU A 273 -26.66 -3.67 -33.12
CA LEU A 273 -27.90 -3.44 -32.38
C LEU A 273 -28.75 -2.33 -32.99
N ASP A 274 -30.04 -2.33 -32.72
CA ASP A 274 -30.94 -1.22 -33.06
C ASP A 274 -30.44 0.12 -32.49
N ASP A 275 -30.67 1.20 -33.23
CA ASP A 275 -30.16 2.53 -32.87
C ASP A 275 -30.78 3.05 -31.56
N HIS A 276 -32.03 2.69 -31.26
CA HIS A 276 -32.69 3.01 -29.98
C HIS A 276 -31.99 2.29 -28.82
N LEU A 277 -31.90 0.97 -28.88
CA LEU A 277 -31.27 0.16 -27.82
C LEU A 277 -29.80 0.57 -27.60
N ARG A 278 -29.06 0.84 -28.67
CA ARG A 278 -27.69 1.34 -28.58
C ARG A 278 -27.61 2.71 -27.88
N ALA A 279 -28.57 3.60 -28.14
CA ALA A 279 -28.65 4.89 -27.47
C ALA A 279 -28.99 4.73 -25.98
N SER A 280 -29.93 3.86 -25.63
CA SER A 280 -30.30 3.54 -24.24
C SER A 280 -29.10 2.99 -23.45
N ILE A 281 -28.33 2.05 -24.02
CA ILE A 281 -27.10 1.52 -23.40
C ILE A 281 -26.07 2.64 -23.20
N ARG A 282 -25.86 3.49 -24.20
CA ARG A 282 -24.89 4.61 -24.09
C ARG A 282 -25.30 5.59 -22.98
N GLU A 283 -26.56 5.97 -22.92
CA GLU A 283 -27.09 6.87 -21.89
C GLU A 283 -26.93 6.27 -20.50
N ARG A 284 -27.18 4.96 -20.37
CA ARG A 284 -26.96 4.23 -19.12
C ARG A 284 -25.50 4.29 -18.67
N ILE A 285 -24.56 4.01 -19.56
CA ILE A 285 -23.13 4.05 -19.21
C ILE A 285 -22.69 5.49 -18.88
N GLU A 286 -23.16 6.50 -19.60
CA GLU A 286 -22.86 7.90 -19.27
C GLU A 286 -23.38 8.28 -17.88
N THR A 287 -24.56 7.78 -17.50
CA THR A 287 -25.10 7.96 -16.14
C THR A 287 -24.17 7.35 -15.09
N LEU A 288 -23.62 6.16 -15.34
CA LEU A 288 -22.66 5.51 -14.42
C LEU A 288 -21.35 6.30 -14.33
N CYS A 289 -20.83 6.80 -15.45
CA CYS A 289 -19.65 7.66 -15.48
C CYS A 289 -19.87 8.96 -14.67
N ALA A 290 -21.00 9.64 -14.90
CA ALA A 290 -21.35 10.86 -14.19
C ALA A 290 -21.54 10.61 -12.68
N ALA A 291 -22.14 9.46 -12.31
CA ALA A 291 -22.27 9.05 -10.92
C ALA A 291 -20.90 8.86 -10.27
N HIS A 292 -19.98 8.18 -10.95
CA HIS A 292 -18.61 8.01 -10.49
C HIS A 292 -17.91 9.37 -10.27
N GLU A 293 -17.95 10.29 -11.24
CA GLU A 293 -17.32 11.62 -11.14
C GLU A 293 -17.87 12.45 -9.98
N GLN A 294 -19.19 12.48 -9.81
CA GLN A 294 -19.81 13.25 -8.73
C GLN A 294 -19.55 12.63 -7.34
N ILE A 295 -19.35 11.31 -7.23
CA ILE A 295 -18.88 10.69 -5.97
C ILE A 295 -17.47 11.20 -5.61
N PHE A 296 -16.58 11.39 -6.58
CA PHE A 296 -15.27 12.01 -6.35
C PHE A 296 -15.42 13.47 -5.89
N LEU A 297 -16.26 14.25 -6.55
CA LEU A 297 -16.53 15.64 -6.14
C LEU A 297 -17.07 15.72 -4.71
N LYS A 298 -17.94 14.79 -4.33
CA LYS A 298 -18.42 14.67 -2.95
C LYS A 298 -17.32 14.27 -1.99
N PHE A 299 -16.47 13.30 -2.32
CA PHE A 299 -15.33 12.92 -1.49
C PHE A 299 -14.36 14.09 -1.29
N ASP A 300 -14.11 14.88 -2.33
CA ASP A 300 -13.31 16.11 -2.29
C ASP A 300 -13.97 17.26 -1.49
N GLY A 301 -15.24 17.10 -1.06
CA GLY A 301 -15.99 18.14 -0.35
C GLY A 301 -16.49 19.28 -1.25
N ARG A 302 -16.48 19.10 -2.57
CA ARG A 302 -16.93 20.11 -3.56
C ARG A 302 -18.45 20.12 -3.77
N ILE A 303 -19.15 19.09 -3.30
CA ILE A 303 -20.61 18.93 -3.36
C ILE A 303 -21.10 18.40 -2.00
N SER A 304 -22.30 18.80 -1.58
CA SER A 304 -22.88 18.37 -0.30
C SER A 304 -23.09 16.84 -0.23
N PRO A 305 -22.83 16.19 0.92
CA PRO A 305 -23.04 14.75 1.09
C PRO A 305 -24.47 14.26 0.83
N SER A 306 -25.47 15.14 0.94
CA SER A 306 -26.90 14.83 0.77
C SER A 306 -27.43 14.99 -0.66
N GLU A 307 -26.70 15.65 -1.55
CA GLU A 307 -27.20 16.05 -2.89
C GLU A 307 -27.02 14.95 -3.96
N VAL A 308 -26.33 13.88 -3.60
CA VAL A 308 -25.82 12.89 -4.53
C VAL A 308 -26.74 11.66 -4.59
N ASN A 309 -27.84 11.79 -5.35
CA ASN A 309 -28.87 10.76 -5.55
C ASN A 309 -29.03 10.37 -7.04
N PHE A 310 -28.06 9.71 -7.64
CA PHE A 310 -28.07 9.40 -9.09
C PHE A 310 -29.04 8.31 -9.54
N PHE A 311 -29.27 7.32 -8.68
CA PHE A 311 -30.00 6.11 -9.06
C PHE A 311 -31.51 6.24 -8.90
N GLN A 312 -31.99 7.16 -8.06
CA GLN A 312 -33.43 7.39 -7.91
C GLN A 312 -34.05 8.03 -9.17
N PRO A 313 -33.48 9.11 -9.74
CA PRO A 313 -34.02 9.74 -10.95
C PRO A 313 -33.95 8.85 -12.20
N THR A 314 -33.00 7.91 -12.24
CA THR A 314 -32.73 7.07 -13.43
C THR A 314 -33.32 5.66 -13.34
N LYS A 315 -34.09 5.38 -12.27
CA LYS A 315 -34.69 4.06 -12.03
C LYS A 315 -35.67 3.64 -13.14
N ALA A 316 -36.47 4.57 -13.65
CA ALA A 316 -37.42 4.30 -14.75
C ALA A 316 -36.67 3.90 -16.02
N ARG A 317 -35.73 4.73 -16.49
CA ARG A 317 -34.87 4.45 -17.65
C ARG A 317 -34.08 3.15 -17.53
N ARG A 318 -33.66 2.80 -16.31
CA ARG A 318 -33.01 1.51 -16.06
C ARG A 318 -33.95 0.34 -16.34
N ASN A 319 -35.18 0.41 -15.82
CA ASN A 319 -36.15 -0.66 -16.01
C ASN A 319 -36.53 -0.78 -17.49
N GLU A 320 -36.76 0.36 -18.16
CA GLU A 320 -37.01 0.43 -19.61
C GLU A 320 -35.89 -0.24 -20.40
N LEU A 321 -34.62 0.10 -20.14
CA LEU A 321 -33.48 -0.54 -20.80
C LEU A 321 -33.43 -2.06 -20.56
N MET A 322 -33.74 -2.52 -19.34
CA MET A 322 -33.73 -3.96 -19.06
C MET A 322 -34.87 -4.69 -19.79
N ASP A 323 -36.04 -4.05 -19.89
CA ASP A 323 -37.16 -4.58 -20.67
C ASP A 323 -36.80 -4.65 -22.17
N GLU A 324 -36.19 -3.61 -22.74
CA GLU A 324 -35.69 -3.59 -24.12
C GLU A 324 -34.64 -4.70 -24.38
N ILE A 325 -33.71 -4.90 -23.44
CA ILE A 325 -32.69 -5.95 -23.53
C ILE A 325 -33.33 -7.34 -23.49
N LEU A 326 -34.29 -7.56 -22.60
CA LEU A 326 -34.99 -8.85 -22.49
C LEU A 326 -35.82 -9.13 -23.75
N GLU A 327 -36.49 -8.12 -24.29
CA GLU A 327 -37.22 -8.24 -25.56
C GLU A 327 -36.28 -8.68 -26.69
N GLU A 328 -35.14 -7.99 -26.88
CA GLU A 328 -34.13 -8.33 -27.90
C GLU A 328 -33.57 -9.75 -27.74
N ILE A 329 -33.40 -10.25 -26.49
CA ILE A 329 -32.93 -11.62 -26.20
C ILE A 329 -34.00 -12.67 -26.54
N THR A 330 -35.29 -12.38 -26.34
CA THR A 330 -36.38 -13.36 -26.50
C THR A 330 -36.81 -13.61 -27.95
N ILE A 331 -36.41 -12.73 -28.88
CA ILE A 331 -36.71 -12.91 -30.30
C ILE A 331 -35.81 -14.03 -30.82
N ILE A 332 -36.33 -15.25 -30.98
CA ILE A 332 -35.72 -16.30 -31.83
C ILE A 332 -36.84 -16.81 -32.72
N GLN A 333 -36.94 -16.27 -33.95
CA GLN A 333 -38.05 -16.56 -34.85
C GLN A 333 -37.59 -17.03 -36.23
N THR A 334 -36.40 -17.65 -36.33
CA THR A 334 -35.83 -18.01 -37.63
C THR A 334 -35.14 -19.38 -37.56
N ASP A 335 -35.43 -20.23 -38.54
CA ASP A 335 -34.83 -21.57 -38.68
C ASP A 335 -33.50 -21.55 -39.45
N GLU A 336 -33.07 -20.39 -39.95
CA GLU A 336 -31.78 -20.22 -40.64
C GLU A 336 -30.60 -20.28 -39.66
N PRO A 337 -29.65 -21.23 -39.82
CA PRO A 337 -28.57 -21.44 -38.86
C PRO A 337 -27.66 -20.22 -38.61
N GLU A 338 -27.40 -19.42 -39.63
CA GLU A 338 -26.55 -18.21 -39.50
C GLU A 338 -27.25 -17.09 -38.72
N ALA A 339 -28.54 -16.88 -38.97
CA ALA A 339 -29.35 -15.90 -38.25
C ALA A 339 -29.46 -16.27 -36.76
N VAL A 340 -29.69 -17.55 -36.46
CA VAL A 340 -29.72 -18.08 -35.08
C VAL A 340 -28.39 -17.82 -34.37
N ARG A 341 -27.26 -18.06 -35.03
CA ARG A 341 -25.93 -17.85 -34.44
C ARG A 341 -25.68 -16.37 -34.13
N LEU A 342 -25.96 -15.46 -35.07
CA LEU A 342 -25.81 -14.02 -34.85
C LEU A 342 -26.69 -13.53 -33.68
N GLN A 343 -27.90 -14.06 -33.57
CA GLN A 343 -28.84 -13.71 -32.50
C GLN A 343 -28.39 -14.24 -31.13
N LEU A 344 -27.79 -15.42 -31.08
CA LEU A 344 -27.15 -15.96 -29.88
C LEU A 344 -25.95 -15.10 -29.46
N GLU A 345 -25.11 -14.69 -30.40
CA GLU A 345 -23.97 -13.80 -30.15
C GLU A 345 -24.44 -12.43 -29.61
N LYS A 346 -25.52 -11.87 -30.17
CA LYS A 346 -26.20 -10.68 -29.66
C LYS A 346 -26.68 -10.85 -28.22
N SER A 347 -27.43 -11.91 -27.97
CA SER A 347 -28.01 -12.22 -26.65
C SER A 347 -26.93 -12.36 -25.59
N ASN A 348 -25.87 -13.13 -25.89
CA ASN A 348 -24.75 -13.33 -24.97
C ASN A 348 -24.04 -12.01 -24.65
N ALA A 349 -23.79 -11.16 -25.65
CA ALA A 349 -23.18 -9.85 -25.43
C ALA A 349 -24.05 -8.96 -24.53
N LEU A 350 -25.36 -8.89 -24.79
CA LEU A 350 -26.29 -8.09 -24.00
C LEU A 350 -26.38 -8.56 -22.55
N ILE A 351 -26.38 -9.87 -22.31
CA ILE A 351 -26.36 -10.44 -20.95
C ILE A 351 -25.08 -10.03 -20.21
N LEU A 352 -23.92 -10.19 -20.84
CA LEU A 352 -22.63 -9.86 -20.24
C LEU A 352 -22.49 -8.36 -19.97
N LEU A 353 -22.92 -7.52 -20.92
CA LEU A 353 -22.93 -6.06 -20.76
C LEU A 353 -23.88 -5.63 -19.63
N SER A 354 -25.06 -6.23 -19.54
CA SER A 354 -26.01 -5.95 -18.46
C SER A 354 -25.43 -6.31 -17.10
N GLY A 355 -24.81 -7.48 -16.99
CA GLY A 355 -24.12 -7.91 -15.78
C GLY A 355 -23.03 -6.91 -15.35
N ALA A 356 -22.16 -6.53 -16.28
CA ALA A 356 -21.09 -5.56 -16.01
C ALA A 356 -21.64 -4.17 -15.61
N MET A 357 -22.71 -3.69 -16.24
CA MET A 357 -23.37 -2.43 -15.87
C MET A 357 -23.97 -2.48 -14.46
N ILE A 358 -24.56 -3.62 -14.07
CA ILE A 358 -25.10 -3.85 -12.72
C ILE A 358 -23.98 -3.90 -11.68
N GLU A 359 -22.86 -4.57 -11.97
CA GLU A 359 -21.70 -4.61 -11.08
C GLU A 359 -21.16 -3.20 -10.79
N VAL A 360 -20.98 -2.39 -11.84
CA VAL A 360 -20.57 -0.99 -11.70
C VAL A 360 -21.58 -0.22 -10.84
N GLU A 361 -22.87 -0.32 -11.11
CA GLU A 361 -23.93 0.33 -10.32
C GLU A 361 -23.82 -0.05 -8.83
N ASN A 362 -23.72 -1.34 -8.52
CA ASN A 362 -23.63 -1.83 -7.15
C ASN A 362 -22.40 -1.27 -6.42
N SER A 363 -21.24 -1.28 -7.08
CA SER A 363 -20.02 -0.72 -6.52
C SER A 363 -20.10 0.79 -6.31
N LEU A 364 -20.76 1.53 -7.19
CA LEU A 364 -20.99 2.98 -7.03
C LEU A 364 -21.98 3.28 -5.90
N ILE A 365 -23.04 2.49 -5.74
CA ILE A 365 -23.99 2.62 -4.61
C ILE A 365 -23.26 2.39 -3.29
N HIS A 366 -22.47 1.31 -3.22
CA HIS A 366 -21.68 1.00 -2.04
C HIS A 366 -20.68 2.12 -1.73
N LEU A 367 -19.94 2.58 -2.73
CA LEU A 367 -18.98 3.68 -2.60
C LEU A 367 -19.63 4.97 -2.13
N ASN A 368 -20.77 5.38 -2.72
CA ASN A 368 -21.48 6.61 -2.31
C ASN A 368 -21.95 6.53 -0.84
N THR A 369 -22.36 5.34 -0.40
CA THR A 369 -22.76 5.08 0.99
C THR A 369 -21.57 5.25 1.93
N LEU A 370 -20.41 4.69 1.58
CA LEU A 370 -19.18 4.82 2.35
C LEU A 370 -18.66 6.26 2.39
N VAL A 371 -18.68 6.97 1.26
CA VAL A 371 -18.27 8.39 1.19
C VAL A 371 -19.20 9.26 2.04
N ARG A 372 -20.51 9.00 2.03
CA ARG A 372 -21.47 9.70 2.91
C ARG A 372 -21.12 9.49 4.38
N SER A 373 -20.93 8.23 4.79
CA SER A 373 -20.55 7.86 6.16
C SER A 373 -19.24 8.53 6.56
N TYR A 374 -18.24 8.52 5.67
CA TYR A 374 -16.94 9.15 5.91
C TYR A 374 -17.09 10.63 6.28
N HIS A 375 -17.84 11.41 5.50
CA HIS A 375 -18.06 12.85 5.77
C HIS A 375 -18.94 13.12 6.98
N THR A 376 -20.02 12.36 7.18
CA THR A 376 -20.91 12.54 8.35
C THR A 376 -20.14 12.44 9.66
N TYR A 377 -19.19 11.49 9.77
CA TYR A 377 -18.43 11.31 11.00
C TYR A 377 -17.09 12.07 11.03
N HIS A 378 -16.51 12.48 9.89
CA HIS A 378 -15.27 13.28 9.89
C HIS A 378 -15.47 14.70 10.43
N ASP A 379 -16.67 15.27 10.26
CA ASP A 379 -16.96 16.61 10.81
C ASP A 379 -17.22 16.55 12.33
N GLU A 380 -17.79 15.46 12.84
CA GLU A 380 -17.88 15.18 14.29
C GLU A 380 -16.49 14.97 14.90
N ASP A 381 -15.64 14.18 14.24
CA ASP A 381 -14.26 13.93 14.66
C ASP A 381 -13.46 15.25 14.69
N ARG A 382 -13.56 16.12 13.65
CA ARG A 382 -12.90 17.45 13.64
C ARG A 382 -13.35 18.37 14.75
N GLN A 383 -14.65 18.38 15.09
CA GLN A 383 -15.16 19.18 16.21
C GLN A 383 -14.69 18.63 17.56
N HIS A 384 -14.66 17.31 17.73
CA HIS A 384 -14.19 16.65 18.95
C HIS A 384 -12.69 16.94 19.20
N TYR A 385 -11.84 16.84 18.18
CA TYR A 385 -10.41 17.16 18.31
C TYR A 385 -10.14 18.66 18.53
N ALA A 386 -10.91 19.54 17.88
CA ALA A 386 -10.80 20.98 18.12
C ALA A 386 -11.26 21.39 19.54
N LEU A 387 -12.08 20.57 20.20
CA LEU A 387 -12.50 20.75 21.59
C LEU A 387 -11.46 20.21 22.58
N GLU A 388 -10.82 19.07 22.29
CA GLU A 388 -9.72 18.52 23.11
C GLU A 388 -8.45 19.41 23.10
N ASP A 389 -8.07 19.97 21.94
CA ASP A 389 -6.95 20.92 21.84
C ASP A 389 -7.20 22.21 22.65
N LYS A 390 -8.47 22.62 22.80
CA LYS A 390 -8.86 23.77 23.64
C LYS A 390 -8.85 23.45 25.13
N LEU A 391 -9.09 22.20 25.52
CA LEU A 391 -9.03 21.75 26.90
C LEU A 391 -7.59 21.54 27.37
N HIS A 392 -6.71 21.04 26.49
CA HIS A 392 -5.29 20.86 26.80
C HIS A 392 -4.46 22.15 26.72
N SER A 393 -4.96 23.22 26.09
CA SER A 393 -4.32 24.55 26.08
C SER A 393 -4.75 25.45 27.24
N GLN A 394 -5.64 24.97 28.12
CA GLN A 394 -6.08 25.68 29.34
C GLN A 394 -5.72 24.95 30.65
N SER A 395 -4.95 23.87 30.57
CA SER A 395 -4.29 23.19 31.71
C SER A 395 -2.77 23.35 31.59
#